data_AF-A0AAU8JN20-F1
#
_entry.id   AF-A0AAU8JN20-F1
#
_cell.length_a   1.000
_cell.length_b   1.000
_cell.length_c   1.000
_cell.angle_alpha   90.00
_cell.angle_beta   90.00
_cell.angle_gamma   90.00
#
_symmetry.space_group_name_H-M   'P 1'
#
loop_
_entity.id
_entity.type
_entity.pdbx_description
1 polymer ?
#
loop_
_entity_poly.entity_id
_entity_poly.type
_entity_poly.pdbx_seq_one_letter_code
_entity_poly.pdbx_strand_id
1 'polypeptide(L)'
;MLIDWAKLGRPLKQGYCACHTCDVRNCINPEHLFEGTYSENTLDAVKKGRYCKHSQKLSESEIWEIRRQLYMKNSHTELAQMYGVTVARIGQINKLYFPETVVKPKLNKEIADEIRGRLAAGEKGSHLAKAYGVSDRMIRKIKNGEVYK
;
A
#
# COMPACT_ATOMS: atom_id res chain seq x y z
N MET A 1 -11.16 -24.89 4.59
CA MET A 1 -12.48 -24.38 5.02
C MET A 1 -12.94 -25.29 6.14
N LEU A 2 -13.18 -24.72 7.33
CA LEU A 2 -13.57 -25.45 8.53
C LEU A 2 -14.97 -26.03 8.31
N ILE A 3 -15.11 -27.32 8.58
CA ILE A 3 -16.35 -28.05 8.35
C ILE A 3 -17.01 -28.32 9.70
N ASP A 4 -18.33 -28.17 9.68
CA ASP A 4 -19.26 -28.34 10.77
C ASP A 4 -18.97 -29.62 11.59
N TRP A 5 -19.01 -29.49 12.92
CA TRP A 5 -18.72 -30.52 13.91
C TRP A 5 -19.58 -31.78 13.73
N ALA A 6 -20.73 -31.65 13.06
CA ALA A 6 -21.68 -32.72 12.79
C ALA A 6 -21.13 -33.88 11.93
N LYS A 7 -20.04 -33.69 11.17
CA LYS A 7 -19.54 -34.73 10.26
C LYS A 7 -18.68 -35.82 10.90
N LEU A 8 -18.12 -35.58 12.08
CA LEU A 8 -17.25 -36.57 12.75
C LEU A 8 -18.03 -37.62 13.56
N GLY A 9 -19.35 -37.45 13.73
CA GLY A 9 -20.19 -38.34 14.53
C GLY A 9 -19.92 -38.31 16.04
N ARG A 10 -19.06 -37.40 16.52
CA ARG A 10 -18.75 -37.18 17.95
C ARG A 10 -18.39 -35.72 18.22
N PRO A 11 -18.50 -35.25 19.48
CA PRO A 11 -18.07 -33.90 19.85
C PRO A 11 -16.59 -33.67 19.57
N LEU A 12 -16.25 -32.47 19.08
CA LEU A 12 -14.86 -32.02 18.91
C LEU A 12 -14.34 -31.40 20.21
N LYS A 13 -13.03 -31.52 20.45
CA LYS A 13 -12.33 -30.78 21.49
C LYS A 13 -12.44 -29.28 21.24
N GLN A 14 -12.45 -28.50 22.31
CA GLN A 14 -12.48 -27.05 22.22
C GLN A 14 -11.28 -26.51 21.43
N GLY A 15 -11.56 -25.73 20.38
CA GLY A 15 -10.52 -25.17 19.49
C GLY A 15 -10.07 -26.09 18.35
N TYR A 16 -10.65 -27.28 18.23
CA TYR A 16 -10.37 -28.22 17.14
C TYR A 16 -11.44 -28.16 16.06
N CYS A 17 -11.06 -28.59 14.86
CA CYS A 17 -11.93 -28.70 13.69
C CYS A 17 -11.82 -30.09 13.05
N ALA A 18 -12.88 -30.47 12.33
CA ALA A 18 -12.85 -31.64 11.46
C ALA A 18 -12.03 -31.32 10.20
N CYS A 19 -10.95 -32.06 9.99
CA CYS A 19 -10.05 -31.94 8.85
C CYS A 19 -10.17 -33.16 7.92
N HIS A 20 -9.97 -32.95 6.62
CA HIS A 20 -10.00 -34.01 5.61
C HIS A 20 -8.61 -34.53 5.31
N THR A 21 -8.43 -35.84 5.20
CA THR A 21 -7.21 -36.44 4.63
C THR A 21 -7.24 -36.44 3.10
N CYS A 22 -8.41 -36.67 2.51
CA CYS A 22 -8.61 -36.81 1.05
C CYS A 22 -8.80 -35.48 0.29
N ASP A 23 -8.98 -34.37 1.01
CA ASP A 23 -9.13 -33.02 0.46
C ASP A 23 -10.34 -32.81 -0.49
N VAL A 24 -11.29 -33.75 -0.51
CA VAL A 24 -12.55 -33.67 -1.23
C VAL A 24 -13.58 -32.94 -0.36
N ARG A 25 -14.04 -31.76 -0.79
CA ARG A 25 -14.93 -30.86 -0.01
C ARG A 25 -16.23 -31.52 0.47
N ASN A 26 -16.77 -32.43 -0.33
CA ASN A 26 -18.04 -33.10 -0.03
C ASN A 26 -17.84 -34.48 0.61
N CYS A 27 -16.62 -34.85 1.00
CA CYS A 27 -16.39 -36.14 1.65
C CYS A 27 -16.97 -36.13 3.07
N ILE A 28 -17.79 -37.14 3.33
CA ILE A 28 -18.45 -37.42 4.62
C ILE A 28 -18.00 -38.76 5.23
N ASN A 29 -17.04 -39.46 4.60
CA ASN A 29 -16.53 -40.73 5.13
C ASN A 29 -15.80 -40.44 6.46
N PRO A 30 -16.25 -40.99 7.60
CA PRO A 30 -15.59 -40.80 8.88
C PRO A 30 -14.12 -41.21 8.89
N GLU A 31 -13.72 -42.22 8.09
CA GLU A 31 -12.32 -42.65 7.99
C GLU A 31 -11.42 -41.60 7.33
N HIS A 32 -12.00 -40.68 6.56
CA HIS A 32 -11.27 -39.58 5.92
C HIS A 32 -11.31 -38.29 6.75
N LEU A 33 -11.93 -38.31 7.92
CA LEU A 33 -12.09 -37.18 8.82
C LEU A 33 -11.26 -37.39 10.09
N PHE A 34 -10.45 -36.40 10.43
CA PHE A 34 -9.68 -36.41 11.67
C PHE A 34 -9.84 -35.09 12.43
N GLU A 35 -9.59 -35.16 13.73
CA GLU A 35 -9.59 -33.99 14.60
C GLU A 35 -8.23 -33.29 14.50
N GLY A 36 -8.22 -32.01 14.15
CA GLY A 36 -7.00 -31.21 14.08
C GLY A 36 -7.23 -29.76 14.49
N THR A 37 -6.17 -29.07 14.87
CA THR A 37 -6.21 -27.65 15.19
C THR A 37 -6.26 -26.79 13.93
N TYR A 38 -6.71 -25.54 14.07
CA TYR A 38 -6.67 -24.57 12.97
C TYR A 38 -5.25 -24.37 12.41
N SER A 39 -4.25 -24.36 13.29
CA SER A 39 -2.83 -24.25 12.92
C SER A 39 -2.36 -25.44 12.10
N GLU A 40 -2.69 -26.66 12.50
CA GLU A 40 -2.32 -27.89 11.76
C GLU A 40 -2.98 -27.93 10.39
N ASN A 41 -4.27 -27.58 10.30
CA ASN A 41 -4.98 -27.50 9.01
C ASN A 41 -4.37 -26.45 8.08
N THR A 42 -3.96 -25.31 8.63
CA THR A 42 -3.29 -24.25 7.86
C THR A 42 -1.93 -24.72 7.36
N LEU A 43 -1.13 -25.38 8.21
CA LEU A 43 0.17 -25.94 7.83
C LEU A 43 0.03 -27.04 6.78
N ASP A 44 -0.98 -27.90 6.88
CA ASP A 44 -1.28 -28.92 5.89
C ASP A 44 -1.67 -28.30 4.54
N ALA A 45 -2.53 -27.28 4.54
CA ALA A 45 -2.88 -26.53 3.33
C ALA A 45 -1.66 -25.84 2.69
N VAL A 46 -0.73 -25.33 3.50
CA VAL A 46 0.55 -24.76 3.02
C VAL A 46 1.42 -25.86 2.40
N LYS A 47 1.63 -26.99 3.09
CA LYS A 47 2.41 -28.14 2.59
C LYS A 47 1.84 -28.68 1.29
N LYS A 48 0.52 -28.76 1.17
CA LYS A 48 -0.20 -29.24 -0.01
C LYS A 48 -0.37 -28.19 -1.11
N GLY A 49 0.27 -27.02 -0.99
CA GLY A 49 0.26 -25.96 -2.00
C GLY A 49 -1.10 -25.27 -2.22
N ARG A 50 -2.06 -25.48 -1.30
CA ARG A 50 -3.40 -24.89 -1.36
C ARG A 50 -3.53 -23.58 -0.61
N TYR A 51 -2.49 -23.18 0.11
CA TYR A 51 -2.42 -21.86 0.69
C TYR A 51 -2.01 -20.86 -0.38
N CYS A 52 -2.99 -20.20 -0.99
CA CYS A 52 -2.73 -19.04 -1.84
C CYS A 52 -2.22 -17.90 -0.96
N LYS A 53 -0.89 -17.68 -0.94
CA LYS A 53 -0.36 -16.37 -0.58
C LYS A 53 -1.01 -15.39 -1.55
N HIS A 54 -1.87 -14.50 -1.07
CA HIS A 54 -2.23 -13.33 -1.85
C HIS A 54 -0.92 -12.65 -2.22
N SER A 55 -0.53 -12.76 -3.49
CA SER A 55 0.66 -12.08 -4.01
C SER A 55 0.44 -10.61 -3.72
N GLN A 56 1.19 -10.06 -2.76
CA GLN A 56 1.19 -8.63 -2.59
C GLN A 56 1.74 -8.06 -3.90
N LYS A 57 0.86 -7.44 -4.69
CA LYS A 57 1.23 -6.82 -5.97
C LYS A 57 2.29 -5.73 -5.84
N LEU A 58 2.49 -5.23 -4.61
CA LEU A 58 3.42 -4.16 -4.29
C LEU A 58 4.27 -4.59 -3.09
N SER A 59 5.57 -4.39 -3.21
CA SER A 59 6.55 -4.46 -2.12
C SER A 59 6.44 -3.25 -1.18
N GLU A 60 7.07 -3.35 -0.02
CA GLU A 60 7.10 -2.26 0.97
C GLU A 60 7.78 -0.99 0.41
N SER A 61 8.84 -1.14 -0.38
CA SER A 61 9.54 -0.01 -1.02
C SER A 61 8.67 0.67 -2.08
N GLU A 62 7.91 -0.09 -2.86
CA GLU A 62 6.94 0.47 -3.82
C GLU A 62 5.82 1.23 -3.10
N ILE A 63 5.31 0.71 -1.98
CA ILE A 63 4.31 1.40 -1.15
C ILE A 63 4.90 2.71 -0.61
N TRP A 64 6.15 2.72 -0.20
CA TRP A 64 6.82 3.93 0.28
C TRP A 64 6.96 4.98 -0.82
N GLU A 65 7.39 4.58 -2.02
CA GLU A 65 7.52 5.50 -3.15
C GLU A 65 6.15 6.03 -3.61
N ILE A 66 5.11 5.19 -3.65
CA ILE A 66 3.74 5.62 -3.94
C ILE A 66 3.28 6.69 -2.95
N ARG A 67 3.51 6.50 -1.64
CA ARG A 67 3.18 7.50 -0.61
C ARG A 67 3.96 8.80 -0.80
N ARG A 68 5.25 8.71 -1.12
CA ARG A 68 6.09 9.87 -1.42
C ARG A 68 5.57 10.65 -2.63
N GLN A 69 5.17 9.98 -3.70
CA GLN A 69 4.63 10.62 -4.90
C GLN A 69 3.24 11.23 -4.68
N LEU A 70 2.37 10.55 -3.93
CA LEU A 70 1.07 11.11 -3.50
C LEU A 70 1.26 12.39 -2.69
N TYR A 71 2.26 12.40 -1.81
CA TYR A 71 2.63 13.59 -1.06
C TYR A 71 3.06 14.74 -2.00
N MET A 72 3.77 14.44 -3.10
CA MET A 72 4.14 15.42 -4.13
C MET A 72 2.99 15.84 -5.06
N LYS A 73 1.74 15.48 -4.74
CA LYS A 73 0.52 15.81 -5.51
C LYS A 73 0.43 15.16 -6.89
N ASN A 74 1.17 14.08 -7.14
CA ASN A 74 0.97 13.28 -8.35
C ASN A 74 -0.42 12.65 -8.37
N SER A 75 -0.98 12.45 -9.56
CA SER A 75 -2.34 11.94 -9.68
C SER A 75 -2.42 10.46 -9.26
N HIS A 76 -3.51 10.10 -8.60
CA HIS A 76 -3.81 8.70 -8.30
C HIS A 76 -3.92 7.85 -9.57
N THR A 77 -4.36 8.43 -10.70
CA THR A 77 -4.44 7.72 -11.99
C THR A 77 -3.05 7.43 -12.58
N GLU A 78 -2.14 8.39 -12.52
CA GLU A 78 -0.77 8.23 -13.02
C GLU A 78 -0.01 7.17 -12.23
N LEU A 79 -0.12 7.19 -10.89
CA LEU A 79 0.51 6.20 -10.02
C LEU A 79 -0.09 4.81 -10.20
N ALA A 80 -1.40 4.70 -10.39
CA ALA A 80 -2.05 3.43 -10.67
C ALA A 80 -1.50 2.80 -11.96
N GLN A 81 -1.33 3.60 -13.02
CA GLN A 81 -0.75 3.15 -14.28
C GLN A 81 0.73 2.75 -14.13
N MET A 82 1.53 3.57 -13.44
CA MET A 82 2.96 3.35 -13.24
C MET A 82 3.26 2.04 -12.50
N TYR A 83 2.46 1.72 -11.47
CA TYR A 83 2.66 0.55 -10.62
C TYR A 83 1.75 -0.65 -10.97
N GLY A 84 0.97 -0.57 -12.05
CA GLY A 84 0.09 -1.66 -12.48
C GLY A 84 -0.99 -2.05 -11.46
N VAL A 85 -1.47 -1.08 -10.68
CA VAL A 85 -2.52 -1.26 -9.66
C VAL A 85 -3.74 -0.41 -9.96
N THR A 86 -4.85 -0.68 -9.25
CA THR A 86 -6.07 0.12 -9.44
C THR A 86 -5.96 1.47 -8.71
N VAL A 87 -6.66 2.49 -9.20
CA VAL A 87 -6.79 3.80 -8.55
C VAL A 87 -7.33 3.66 -7.12
N ALA A 88 -8.26 2.73 -6.90
CA ALA A 88 -8.77 2.41 -5.57
C ALA A 88 -7.68 1.87 -4.62
N ARG A 89 -6.74 1.07 -5.14
CA ARG A 89 -5.60 0.57 -4.36
C ARG A 89 -4.67 1.70 -3.95
N ILE A 90 -4.38 2.65 -4.85
CA ILE A 90 -3.62 3.87 -4.52
C ILE A 90 -4.33 4.68 -3.44
N GLY A 91 -5.66 4.84 -3.55
CA GLY A 91 -6.47 5.52 -2.52
C GLY A 91 -6.43 4.83 -1.15
N GLN A 92 -6.43 3.49 -1.11
CA GLN A 92 -6.24 2.74 0.14
C GLN A 92 -4.85 2.97 0.74
N ILE A 93 -3.80 2.97 -0.08
CA ILE A 93 -2.42 3.25 0.35
C ILE A 93 -2.30 4.66 0.93
N ASN A 94 -2.98 5.65 0.32
CA ASN A 94 -3.01 7.03 0.80
C ASN A 94 -3.66 7.16 2.19
N LYS A 95 -4.74 6.39 2.44
CA LYS A 95 -5.46 6.41 3.71
C LYS A 95 -4.72 5.69 4.84
N LEU A 96 -3.90 4.70 4.51
CA LEU A 96 -3.17 3.88 5.47
C LEU A 96 -1.80 4.52 5.74
N TYR A 97 -1.69 5.23 6.87
CA TYR A 97 -0.46 5.66 7.54
C TYR A 97 0.50 6.58 6.75
N PHE A 98 0.46 7.87 7.07
CA PHE A 98 1.58 8.79 6.86
C PHE A 98 2.45 8.77 8.13
N PRO A 99 3.69 8.27 8.11
CA PRO A 99 4.57 8.44 9.25
C PRO A 99 4.81 9.94 9.47
N GLU A 100 4.73 10.41 10.71
CA GLU A 100 4.97 11.79 11.14
C GLU A 100 6.34 12.35 10.71
N THR A 101 7.24 11.47 10.26
CA THR A 101 8.60 11.75 9.80
C THR A 101 8.72 12.26 8.36
N VAL A 102 7.64 12.33 7.59
CA VAL A 102 7.69 12.94 6.24
C VAL A 102 7.76 14.46 6.40
N VAL A 103 8.98 14.99 6.45
CA VAL A 103 9.24 16.43 6.41
C VAL A 103 8.60 16.97 5.13
N LYS A 104 7.63 17.86 5.27
CA LYS A 104 7.00 18.53 4.13
C LYS A 104 8.09 19.25 3.32
N PRO A 105 8.42 18.85 2.07
CA PRO A 105 9.29 19.65 1.22
C PRO A 105 8.73 21.06 1.12
N LYS A 106 9.61 22.04 1.37
CA LYS A 106 9.30 23.46 1.37
C LYS A 106 8.75 23.97 0.03
N LEU A 107 8.95 23.23 -1.06
CA LEU A 107 8.57 23.57 -2.43
C LEU A 107 8.06 22.33 -3.19
N ASN A 108 7.07 22.54 -4.06
CA ASN A 108 6.59 21.59 -5.05
C ASN A 108 6.43 22.31 -6.42
N LYS A 109 5.97 21.61 -7.46
CA LYS A 109 5.84 22.17 -8.82
C LYS A 109 4.86 23.34 -8.88
N GLU A 110 3.68 23.20 -8.26
CA GLU A 110 2.65 24.25 -8.20
C GLU A 110 3.20 25.56 -7.58
N ILE A 111 3.89 25.44 -6.44
CA ILE A 111 4.52 26.59 -5.77
C ILE A 111 5.66 27.16 -6.61
N ALA A 112 6.43 26.32 -7.32
CA ALA A 112 7.47 26.81 -8.22
C ALA A 112 6.88 27.60 -9.40
N ASP A 113 5.74 27.19 -9.94
CA ASP A 113 5.01 27.91 -10.99
C ASP A 113 4.43 29.23 -10.46
N GLU A 114 3.89 29.22 -9.23
CA GLU A 114 3.46 30.44 -8.54
C GLU A 114 4.62 31.43 -8.37
N ILE A 115 5.79 30.95 -7.90
CA ILE A 115 7.00 31.76 -7.77
C ILE A 115 7.43 32.33 -9.12
N ARG A 116 7.35 31.57 -10.22
CA ARG A 116 7.64 32.07 -11.58
C ARG A 116 6.69 33.18 -11.99
N GLY A 117 5.38 33.02 -11.75
CA GLY A 117 4.37 34.03 -12.03
C GLY A 117 4.62 35.33 -11.27
N ARG A 118 4.94 35.23 -9.97
CA ARG A 118 5.26 36.37 -9.11
C ARG A 118 6.55 37.09 -9.52
N LEU A 119 7.59 36.34 -9.91
CA LEU A 119 8.81 36.92 -10.49
C LEU A 119 8.54 37.64 -11.82
N ALA A 120 7.66 37.10 -12.66
CA ALA A 120 7.26 37.73 -13.93
C ALA A 120 6.47 39.02 -13.71
N ALA A 121 5.68 39.11 -12.62
CA ALA A 121 4.99 40.32 -12.19
C ALA A 121 5.94 41.40 -11.60
N GLY A 122 7.26 41.16 -11.58
CA GLY A 122 8.27 42.13 -11.13
C GLY A 122 8.59 42.07 -9.64
N GLU A 123 8.09 41.07 -8.92
CA GLU A 123 8.37 40.93 -7.50
C GLU A 123 9.82 40.49 -7.24
N LYS A 124 10.45 41.04 -6.19
CA LYS A 124 11.86 40.76 -5.91
C LYS A 124 12.06 39.33 -5.41
N GLY A 125 12.99 38.59 -6.02
CA GLY A 125 13.30 37.21 -5.65
C GLY A 125 13.72 37.03 -4.18
N SER A 126 14.33 38.04 -3.56
CA SER A 126 14.69 38.01 -2.14
C SER A 126 13.51 38.13 -1.19
N HIS A 127 12.44 38.81 -1.62
CA HIS A 127 11.18 38.84 -0.87
C HIS A 127 10.50 37.46 -0.92
N LEU A 128 10.48 36.84 -2.10
CA LEU A 128 9.95 35.49 -2.30
C LEU A 128 10.76 34.45 -1.51
N ALA A 129 12.09 34.53 -1.51
CA ALA A 129 12.95 33.63 -0.74
C ALA A 129 12.55 33.60 0.74
N LYS A 130 12.35 34.79 1.33
CA LYS A 130 11.88 34.93 2.73
C LYS A 130 10.46 34.40 2.91
N ALA A 131 9.54 34.75 2.02
CA ALA A 131 8.13 34.35 2.12
C ALA A 131 7.93 32.83 2.08
N TYR A 132 8.67 32.12 1.24
CA TYR A 132 8.58 30.65 1.11
C TYR A 132 9.62 29.90 1.96
N GLY A 133 10.44 30.62 2.75
CA GLY A 133 11.44 30.01 3.64
C GLY A 133 12.54 29.23 2.92
N VAL A 134 12.94 29.70 1.72
CA VAL A 134 13.96 29.10 0.84
C VAL A 134 15.11 30.07 0.57
N SER A 135 16.22 29.57 0.03
CA SER A 135 17.36 30.44 -0.31
C SER A 135 17.12 31.22 -1.61
N ASP A 136 17.72 32.41 -1.72
CA ASP A 136 17.74 33.20 -2.96
C ASP A 136 18.26 32.39 -4.16
N ARG A 137 19.24 31.51 -3.91
CA ARG A 137 19.78 30.59 -4.92
C ARG A 137 18.72 29.63 -5.44
N MET A 138 17.83 29.13 -4.58
CA MET A 138 16.73 28.26 -4.99
C MET A 138 15.72 29.01 -5.87
N ILE A 139 15.34 30.24 -5.50
CA ILE A 139 14.47 31.10 -6.32
C ILE A 139 15.10 31.35 -7.70
N ARG A 140 16.42 31.58 -7.76
CA ARG A 140 17.14 31.76 -9.03
C ARG A 140 17.09 30.51 -9.91
N LYS A 141 17.27 29.31 -9.33
CA LYS A 141 17.15 28.05 -10.06
C LYS A 141 15.73 27.81 -10.61
N ILE A 142 14.70 28.17 -9.83
CA ILE A 142 13.29 28.09 -10.25
C ILE A 142 13.04 29.05 -11.42
N LYS A 143 13.53 30.29 -11.33
CA LYS A 143 13.47 31.30 -12.40
C LYS A 143 14.10 30.80 -13.70
N ASN A 144 15.27 30.16 -13.60
CA ASN A 144 16.01 29.65 -14.75
C ASN A 144 15.45 28.32 -15.29
N GLY A 145 14.43 27.72 -14.66
CA GLY A 145 13.89 26.42 -15.06
C GLY A 145 14.84 25.24 -14.84
N GLU A 146 15.86 25.40 -14.00
CA GLU A 146 16.83 24.35 -13.66
C GLU A 146 16.23 23.27 -12.74
N VAL A 147 15.15 23.61 -12.02
CA VAL A 147 14.44 22.76 -11.07
C VAL A 147 12.92 22.89 -11.25
N TYR A 148 12.16 21.84 -10.90
CA TYR A 148 10.69 21.79 -10.99
C TYR A 148 10.14 22.12 -12.40
N LYS A 149 10.60 21.37 -13.42
CA LYS A 149 10.10 21.47 -14.81
C LYS A 149 8.69 20.89 -14.95
#